data_AF-A0A7H0YGI5-F1
#
_entry.id   AF-A0A7H0YGI5-F1
#
_cell.length_a   1.000
_cell.length_b   1.000
_cell.length_c   1.000
_cell.angle_alpha   90.00
_cell.angle_beta   90.00
_cell.angle_gamma   90.00
#
_symmetry.space_group_name_H-M   'P 1'
#
loop_
_entity.id
_entity.type
_entity.pdbx_description
1 polymer ?
#
loop_
_entity_poly.entity_id
_entity_poly.type
_entity_poly.pdbx_seq_one_letter_code
_entity_poly.pdbx_strand_id
1 'polypeptide(L)'
;MAQNAGMIKSLIDSKDKMYKSVLALAKDNGISVNHNNNKSKGSGTLSGIIKQLNEKGIDSAEINVFDIATSEGMKQVADISNRSIIEQLMLNENDYTEMIKDQKNMIESLRNRLEVLEEENRLLKIEKKKAI
;
A
#
# COMPACT_ATOMS: atom_id res chain seq x y z
N MET A 1 -37.43 46.36 32.74
CA MET A 1 -38.00 45.39 31.77
C MET A 1 -37.35 45.46 30.38
N ALA A 2 -37.21 46.63 29.75
CA ALA A 2 -36.64 46.76 28.39
C ALA A 2 -35.15 46.37 28.25
N GLN A 3 -34.34 46.63 29.29
CA GLN A 3 -32.90 46.31 29.31
C GLN A 3 -32.63 44.79 29.28
N ASN A 4 -33.45 44.01 29.99
CA ASN A 4 -33.32 42.54 30.03
C ASN A 4 -33.69 41.91 28.68
N ALA A 5 -34.68 42.47 27.97
CA ALA A 5 -35.07 41.99 26.64
C ALA A 5 -33.94 42.19 25.60
N GLY A 6 -33.22 43.32 25.67
CA GLY A 6 -32.07 43.58 24.81
C GLY A 6 -30.90 42.62 25.06
N MET A 7 -30.59 42.35 26.33
CA MET A 7 -29.55 41.37 26.70
C MET A 7 -29.92 39.94 26.29
N ILE A 8 -31.18 39.53 26.50
CA ILE A 8 -31.68 38.22 26.05
C ILE A 8 -31.53 38.08 24.54
N LYS A 9 -31.88 39.11 23.77
CA LYS A 9 -31.71 39.11 22.31
C LYS A 9 -30.24 38.97 21.90
N SER A 10 -29.34 39.72 22.54
CA SER A 10 -27.91 39.61 22.28
C SER A 10 -27.34 38.23 22.60
N LEU A 11 -27.83 37.57 23.66
CA LEU A 11 -27.43 36.21 24.01
C LEU A 11 -27.93 35.19 22.99
N ILE A 12 -29.17 35.35 22.49
CA ILE A 12 -29.73 34.51 21.41
C ILE A 12 -28.91 34.68 20.13
N ASP A 13 -28.58 35.91 19.75
CA ASP A 13 -27.78 36.20 18.56
C ASP A 13 -26.36 35.60 18.66
N SER A 14 -25.74 35.66 19.84
CA SER A 14 -24.43 35.05 20.09
C SER A 14 -24.49 33.52 20.01
N LYS A 15 -25.52 32.89 20.57
CA LYS A 15 -25.75 31.45 20.47
C LYS A 15 -25.91 31.01 19.01
N ASP A 16 -26.69 31.75 18.21
CA ASP A 16 -26.89 31.44 16.79
C ASP A 16 -25.59 31.57 15.99
N LYS A 17 -24.74 32.56 16.28
CA LYS A 17 -23.42 32.69 15.66
C LYS A 17 -22.50 31.54 16.03
N MET A 18 -22.45 31.15 17.30
CA MET A 18 -21.66 30.00 17.76
C MET A 18 -22.14 28.71 17.09
N TYR A 19 -23.46 28.50 17.01
CA TYR A 19 -24.04 27.32 16.37
C TYR A 19 -23.69 27.26 14.88
N LYS A 20 -23.76 28.40 14.17
CA LYS A 20 -23.32 28.50 12.76
C LYS A 20 -21.83 28.20 12.60
N SER A 21 -20.98 28.68 13.51
CA SER A 21 -19.54 28.41 13.47
C SER A 21 -19.23 26.92 13.73
N VAL A 22 -19.89 26.29 14.70
CA VAL A 22 -19.75 24.85 14.97
C VAL A 22 -20.24 24.03 13.77
N LEU A 23 -21.35 24.39 13.16
CA LEU A 23 -21.84 23.73 11.95
C LEU A 23 -20.89 23.88 10.76
N ALA A 24 -20.29 25.07 10.58
CA ALA A 24 -19.28 25.30 9.55
C ALA A 24 -18.03 24.44 9.79
N LEU A 25 -17.52 24.38 11.02
CA LEU A 25 -16.38 23.53 11.38
C LEU A 25 -16.68 22.05 11.18
N ALA A 26 -17.88 21.59 11.56
CA ALA A 26 -18.30 20.20 11.35
C ALA A 26 -18.50 19.86 9.85
N LYS A 27 -18.87 20.84 9.04
CA LYS A 27 -18.97 20.73 7.58
C LYS A 27 -17.58 20.64 6.94
N ASP A 28 -16.67 21.54 7.30
CA ASP A 28 -15.32 21.60 6.71
C ASP A 28 -14.45 20.39 7.09
N ASN A 29 -14.60 19.88 8.32
CA ASN A 29 -13.92 18.65 8.77
C ASN A 29 -14.65 17.36 8.36
N GLY A 30 -15.74 17.46 7.61
CA GLY A 30 -16.49 16.30 7.13
C GLY A 30 -17.05 15.39 8.22
N ILE A 31 -17.45 15.95 9.35
CA ILE A 31 -18.12 15.22 10.45
C ILE A 31 -19.64 15.25 10.24
N SER A 32 -20.14 16.30 9.58
CA SER A 32 -21.55 16.40 9.16
C SER A 32 -21.94 15.25 8.24
N VAL A 33 -23.09 14.62 8.50
CA VAL A 33 -23.65 13.51 7.69
C VAL A 33 -23.68 13.83 6.19
N ASN A 34 -23.95 15.10 5.85
CA ASN A 34 -24.07 15.57 4.47
C ASN A 34 -22.73 15.94 3.79
N HIS A 35 -21.66 16.12 4.57
CA HIS A 35 -20.33 16.50 4.06
C HIS A 35 -19.25 15.49 4.49
N ASN A 36 -19.66 14.27 4.83
CA ASN A 36 -18.75 13.26 5.35
C ASN A 36 -17.71 12.83 4.31
N ASN A 37 -16.47 13.31 4.47
CA ASN A 37 -15.35 12.99 3.58
C ASN A 37 -14.89 11.52 3.71
N ASN A 38 -15.34 10.76 4.72
CA ASN A 38 -15.14 9.31 4.77
C ASN A 38 -15.99 8.54 3.75
N LYS A 39 -16.92 9.20 3.04
CA LYS A 39 -17.59 8.63 1.86
C LYS A 39 -16.80 8.90 0.57
N SER A 40 -15.50 9.21 0.64
CA SER A 40 -14.69 9.33 -0.56
C SER A 40 -14.72 8.01 -1.33
N LYS A 41 -15.00 8.09 -2.64
CA LYS A 41 -15.03 6.93 -3.53
C LYS A 41 -13.68 6.20 -3.40
N GLY A 42 -13.71 4.96 -2.93
CA GLY A 42 -12.49 4.16 -2.69
C GLY A 42 -12.14 3.92 -1.23
N SER A 43 -12.71 4.63 -0.25
CA SER A 43 -12.42 4.38 1.18
C SER A 43 -12.77 2.95 1.64
N GLY A 44 -13.73 2.29 0.99
CA GLY A 44 -14.12 0.91 1.29
C GLY A 44 -13.38 -0.15 0.48
N THR A 45 -12.49 0.22 -0.44
CA THR A 45 -11.70 -0.75 -1.19
C THR A 45 -10.47 -1.16 -0.39
N LEU A 46 -9.93 -2.34 -0.66
CA LEU A 46 -8.71 -2.82 -0.02
C LEU A 46 -7.57 -1.80 -0.14
N SER A 47 -7.38 -1.19 -1.31
CA SER A 47 -6.38 -0.15 -1.54
C SER A 47 -6.63 1.13 -0.73
N GLY A 48 -7.89 1.52 -0.55
CA GLY A 48 -8.25 2.66 0.29
C GLY A 48 -7.98 2.40 1.77
N ILE A 49 -8.29 1.20 2.25
CA ILE A 49 -8.01 0.78 3.63
C ILE A 49 -6.50 0.74 3.88
N ILE A 50 -5.73 0.13 2.99
CA ILE A 50 -4.25 0.06 3.11
C ILE A 50 -3.64 1.47 3.12
N LYS A 51 -4.11 2.36 2.24
CA LYS A 51 -3.67 3.76 2.22
C LYS A 51 -3.95 4.46 3.55
N GLN A 52 -5.14 4.28 4.13
CA GLN A 52 -5.48 4.88 5.43
C GLN A 52 -4.65 4.33 6.58
N LEU A 53 -4.35 3.03 6.57
CA LEU A 53 -3.51 2.41 7.59
C LEU A 53 -2.05 2.92 7.50
N ASN A 54 -1.53 3.10 6.28
CA ASN A 54 -0.23 3.72 6.04
C ASN A 54 -0.19 5.19 6.49
N GLU A 55 -1.22 5.99 6.16
CA GLU A 55 -1.36 7.38 6.62
C GLU A 55 -1.42 7.49 8.15
N LYS A 56 -1.89 6.45 8.83
CA LYS A 56 -1.93 6.34 10.30
C LYS A 56 -0.64 5.80 10.92
N GLY A 57 0.38 5.49 10.11
CA GLY A 57 1.68 4.97 10.59
C GLY A 57 1.59 3.56 11.15
N ILE A 58 0.67 2.72 10.64
CA ILE A 58 0.57 1.32 11.04
C ILE A 58 1.45 0.48 10.11
N ASP A 59 2.67 0.18 10.54
CA ASP A 59 3.67 -0.56 9.76
C ASP A 59 3.17 -1.94 9.29
N SER A 60 2.27 -2.59 10.04
CA SER A 60 1.70 -3.87 9.64
C SER A 60 0.78 -3.80 8.42
N ALA A 61 0.43 -2.60 7.96
CA ALA A 61 -0.34 -2.39 6.74
C ALA A 61 0.54 -2.18 5.51
N GLU A 62 1.85 -2.03 5.70
CA GLU A 62 2.77 -1.96 4.58
C GLU A 62 2.79 -3.31 3.88
N ILE A 63 2.37 -3.30 2.61
CA ILE A 63 2.30 -4.51 1.82
C ILE A 63 3.72 -4.95 1.47
N ASN A 64 4.13 -6.11 1.96
CA ASN A 64 5.32 -6.76 1.42
C ASN A 64 5.02 -7.30 0.02
N VAL A 65 5.32 -6.50 -1.01
CA VAL A 65 5.10 -6.86 -2.41
C VAL A 65 5.90 -8.11 -2.81
N PHE A 66 7.04 -8.37 -2.14
CA PHE A 66 7.81 -9.59 -2.34
C PHE A 66 6.97 -10.81 -1.96
N ASP A 67 6.37 -10.82 -0.75
CA ASP A 67 5.55 -11.95 -0.28
C ASP A 67 4.35 -12.22 -1.18
N ILE A 68 3.72 -11.16 -1.72
CA ILE A 68 2.63 -11.30 -2.69
C ILE A 68 3.14 -11.97 -3.97
N ALA A 69 4.24 -11.47 -4.52
CA ALA A 69 4.80 -11.97 -5.77
C ALA A 69 5.31 -13.42 -5.64
N THR A 70 5.83 -13.79 -4.47
CA THR A 70 6.34 -15.14 -4.18
C THR A 70 5.29 -16.05 -3.53
N SER A 71 4.03 -15.61 -3.43
CA SER A 71 2.96 -16.41 -2.83
C SER A 71 2.64 -17.65 -3.68
N GLU A 72 2.12 -18.68 -3.03
CA GLU A 72 1.81 -19.97 -3.66
C GLU A 72 0.80 -19.82 -4.80
N GLY A 73 -0.21 -18.96 -4.65
CA GLY A 73 -1.19 -18.69 -5.70
C GLY A 73 -0.55 -18.07 -6.95
N MET A 74 0.38 -17.13 -6.78
CA MET A 74 1.10 -16.52 -7.89
C MET A 74 1.99 -17.54 -8.61
N LYS A 75 2.64 -18.42 -7.85
CA LYS A 75 3.41 -19.55 -8.38
C LYS A 75 2.54 -20.49 -9.23
N GLN A 76 1.37 -20.87 -8.72
CA GLN A 76 0.46 -21.76 -9.44
C GLN A 76 0.04 -21.17 -10.80
N VAL A 77 -0.29 -19.88 -10.84
CA VAL A 77 -0.65 -19.18 -12.09
C VAL A 77 0.54 -19.16 -13.06
N ALA A 78 1.74 -18.85 -12.58
CA ALA A 78 2.95 -18.84 -13.41
C ALA A 78 3.27 -20.24 -13.97
N ASP A 79 3.16 -21.28 -13.15
CA ASP A 79 3.42 -22.68 -13.55
C ASP A 79 2.43 -23.16 -14.61
N ILE A 80 1.15 -22.81 -14.49
CA ILE A 80 0.12 -23.11 -15.50
C ILE A 80 0.44 -22.36 -16.80
N SER A 81 0.72 -21.06 -16.71
CA SER A 81 1.03 -20.22 -17.88
C SER A 81 2.23 -20.74 -18.65
N ASN A 82 3.34 -21.03 -17.95
CA ASN A 82 4.57 -21.51 -18.57
C ASN A 82 4.37 -22.86 -19.28
N ARG A 83 3.61 -23.76 -18.66
CA ARG A 83 3.30 -25.06 -19.26
C ARG A 83 2.51 -24.90 -20.56
N SER A 84 1.46 -24.08 -20.55
CA SER A 84 0.66 -23.82 -21.75
C SER A 84 1.49 -23.18 -22.87
N ILE A 85 2.43 -22.29 -22.53
CA ILE A 85 3.36 -21.70 -23.51
C ILE A 85 4.26 -22.76 -24.12
N ILE A 86 4.88 -23.61 -23.30
CA ILE A 86 5.79 -24.67 -23.77
C ILE A 86 5.04 -25.68 -24.67
N GLU A 87 3.82 -26.08 -24.28
CA GLU A 87 2.97 -26.99 -25.07
C GLU A 87 2.65 -26.43 -26.46
N GLN A 88 2.50 -25.10 -26.59
CA GLN A 88 2.17 -24.44 -27.85
C GLN A 88 3.39 -24.19 -28.75
N LEU A 89 4.60 -24.08 -28.19
CA LEU A 89 5.80 -23.68 -28.94
C LEU A 89 6.38 -24.78 -29.85
N MET A 90 5.91 -26.04 -29.75
CA MET A 90 6.35 -27.18 -30.58
C MET A 90 7.89 -27.24 -30.77
N LEU A 91 8.62 -27.09 -29.68
CA LEU A 91 10.08 -26.95 -29.67
C LEU A 91 10.79 -28.19 -30.24
N ASN A 92 11.83 -27.94 -31.03
CA ASN A 92 12.69 -28.98 -31.59
C ASN A 92 14.00 -29.16 -30.77
N GLU A 93 14.80 -30.18 -31.10
CA GLU A 93 16.02 -30.52 -30.35
C GLU A 93 17.09 -29.39 -30.32
N ASN A 94 17.18 -28.57 -31.37
CA ASN A 94 18.09 -27.43 -31.39
C ASN A 94 17.60 -26.33 -30.44
N ASP A 95 16.29 -26.06 -30.40
CA ASP A 95 15.69 -25.08 -29.49
C ASP A 95 15.95 -25.47 -28.01
N TYR A 96 15.85 -26.76 -27.69
CA TYR A 96 16.22 -27.28 -26.36
C TYR A 96 17.69 -27.07 -26.04
N THR A 97 18.58 -27.30 -27.02
CA THR A 97 20.02 -27.11 -26.83
C THR A 97 20.36 -25.64 -26.55
N GLU A 98 19.74 -24.71 -27.27
CA GLU A 98 19.90 -23.27 -27.03
C GLU A 98 19.33 -22.85 -25.68
N MET A 99 18.12 -23.30 -25.32
CA MET A 99 17.53 -23.02 -24.00
C MET A 99 18.43 -23.52 -22.85
N ILE A 100 19.00 -24.71 -22.95
CA ILE A 100 19.90 -25.25 -21.92
C ILE A 100 21.15 -24.36 -21.78
N LYS A 101 21.71 -23.90 -22.90
CA LYS A 101 22.86 -22.99 -22.88
C LYS A 101 22.51 -21.66 -22.23
N ASP A 102 21.36 -21.09 -22.55
CA ASP A 102 20.90 -19.83 -21.97
C ASP A 102 20.58 -19.97 -20.48
N GLN A 103 19.93 -21.07 -20.09
CA GLN A 103 19.70 -21.40 -18.69
C GLN A 103 21.00 -21.51 -17.90
N LYS A 104 22.04 -22.14 -18.47
CA LYS A 104 23.35 -22.23 -17.83
C LYS A 104 23.94 -20.84 -17.59
N ASN A 105 23.95 -19.98 -18.61
CA ASN A 105 24.47 -18.61 -18.51
C ASN A 105 23.69 -17.79 -17.45
N MET A 106 22.37 -17.96 -17.43
CA MET A 106 21.51 -17.30 -16.45
C MET A 106 21.79 -17.79 -15.03
N ILE A 107 21.96 -19.09 -14.82
CA ILE A 107 22.31 -19.68 -13.51
C ILE A 107 23.65 -19.14 -13.01
N GLU A 108 24.67 -19.08 -13.87
CA GLU A 108 25.98 -18.53 -13.51
C GLU A 108 25.88 -17.05 -13.11
N SER A 109 25.14 -16.25 -13.89
CA SER A 109 24.89 -14.84 -13.56
C SER A 109 24.17 -14.65 -12.23
N LEU A 110 23.12 -15.43 -11.97
CA LEU A 110 22.35 -15.40 -10.73
C LEU A 110 23.19 -15.83 -9.53
N ARG A 111 24.04 -16.85 -9.67
CA ARG A 111 24.97 -17.29 -8.61
C ARG A 111 25.94 -16.19 -8.23
N ASN A 112 26.61 -15.58 -9.21
CA ASN A 112 27.55 -14.48 -8.97
C ASN A 112 26.86 -13.31 -8.25
N ARG A 113 25.63 -12.95 -8.67
CA ARG A 113 24.88 -11.87 -8.03
C ARG A 113 24.44 -12.24 -6.60
N LEU A 114 24.06 -13.49 -6.37
CA LEU A 114 23.69 -13.99 -5.05
C LEU A 114 24.88 -13.94 -4.09
N GLU A 115 26.07 -14.39 -4.52
CA GLU A 115 27.29 -14.32 -3.70
C GLU A 115 27.63 -12.89 -3.29
N VAL A 116 27.52 -11.92 -4.22
CA VAL A 116 27.74 -10.49 -3.92
C VAL A 116 26.72 -9.99 -2.89
N LEU A 117 25.43 -10.28 -3.09
CA LEU A 117 24.36 -9.85 -2.18
C LEU A 117 24.49 -10.49 -0.79
N GLU A 118 24.92 -11.75 -0.70
CA GLU A 118 25.18 -12.42 0.57
C GLU A 118 26.29 -11.73 1.36
N GLU A 119 27.38 -11.35 0.68
CA GLU A 119 28.48 -10.62 1.31
C GLU A 119 28.08 -9.20 1.72
N GLU A 120 27.36 -8.48 0.86
CA GLU A 120 26.78 -7.16 1.21
C GLU A 120 25.88 -7.27 2.45
N ASN A 121 25.02 -8.28 2.51
CA ASN A 121 24.14 -8.50 3.65
C ASN A 121 24.92 -8.81 4.93
N ARG A 122 26.01 -9.57 4.83
CA ARG A 122 26.92 -9.84 5.95
C ARG A 122 27.56 -8.56 6.47
N LEU A 123 28.08 -7.71 5.58
CA LEU A 123 28.69 -6.42 5.94
C LEU A 123 27.68 -5.48 6.61
N LEU A 124 26.47 -5.35 6.05
CA LEU A 124 25.39 -4.55 6.64
C LEU A 124 25.01 -5.03 8.04
N LYS A 125 24.96 -6.35 8.27
CA LYS A 125 24.70 -6.93 9.61
C LYS A 125 25.82 -6.59 10.60
N ILE A 126 27.07 -6.53 10.15
CA ILE A 126 28.20 -6.12 11.00
C ILE A 126 28.10 -4.63 11.33
N GLU A 127 27.82 -3.78 10.35
CA GLU A 127 27.65 -2.34 10.54
C GLU A 127 26.52 -2.02 11.52
N LYS A 128 25.35 -2.65 11.33
CA LYS A 128 24.21 -2.49 12.22
C LYS A 128 24.53 -2.89 13.67
N LYS A 129 25.36 -3.92 13.88
CA LYS A 129 25.82 -4.33 15.22
C LYS A 129 26.80 -3.35 15.86
N LYS A 130 27.55 -2.56 15.08
CA LYS A 130 28.47 -1.53 15.59
C LYS A 130 27.76 -0.23 15.96
N ALA A 131 26.59 0.01 15.38
CA ALA A 131 25.77 1.21 15.61
C ALA A 131 24.87 1.10 16.87
N ILE A 132 24.89 -0.04 17.56
CA ILE A 132 24.21 -0.31 18.83
C ILE A 132 25.27 -0.39 19.92
#